data_AF-A0A259S2V7-F1
#
_entry.id   AF-A0A259S2V7-F1
#
_cell.length_a   1.000
_cell.length_b   1.000
_cell.length_c   1.000
_cell.angle_alpha   90.00
_cell.angle_beta   90.00
_cell.angle_gamma   90.00
#
_symmetry.space_group_name_H-M   'P 1'
#
loop_
_entity.id
_entity.type
_entity.pdbx_description
1 polymer ?
#
loop_
_entity_poly.entity_id
_entity_poly.type
_entity_poly.pdbx_seq_one_letter_code
_entity_poly.pdbx_strand_id
1 'polypeptide(L)'
;MTPTGLATAPRTTSAAPAGQRRRLAADDLALYLVTDPALSGARGIAAVVDAAVSGGVRFVQLRDKDADDAAIVEQLVALSAVIAGRA
;
A
#
# COMPACT_ATOMS: atom_id res chain seq x y z
N MET A 1 36.61 -2.28 -15.39
CA MET A 1 35.54 -2.50 -14.40
C MET A 1 34.37 -1.63 -14.84
N THR A 2 33.50 -2.19 -15.68
CA THR A 2 32.47 -1.46 -16.42
C THR A 2 31.15 -1.56 -15.63
N PRO A 3 30.44 -0.45 -15.35
CA PRO A 3 29.15 -0.54 -14.69
C PRO A 3 28.15 -1.14 -15.69
N THR A 4 27.61 -2.31 -15.36
CA THR A 4 26.51 -2.92 -16.11
C THR A 4 25.26 -2.10 -15.81
N GLY A 5 24.81 -1.30 -16.76
CA GLY A 5 23.56 -0.56 -16.66
C GLY A 5 22.40 -1.52 -16.59
N LEU A 6 21.62 -1.47 -15.51
CA LEU A 6 20.32 -2.14 -15.46
C LEU A 6 19.42 -1.49 -16.51
N ALA A 7 19.03 -2.26 -17.52
CA ALA A 7 18.01 -1.86 -18.48
C ALA A 7 16.69 -1.65 -17.72
N THR A 8 16.18 -0.41 -17.75
CA THR A 8 14.83 -0.09 -17.27
C THR A 8 13.82 -0.80 -18.14
N ALA A 9 13.25 -1.91 -17.65
CA ALA A 9 12.13 -2.55 -18.30
C ALA A 9 10.96 -1.55 -18.42
N PRO A 10 10.24 -1.50 -19.55
CA PRO A 10 9.07 -0.64 -19.68
C PRO A 10 8.05 -1.02 -18.62
N ARG A 11 7.63 -0.05 -17.80
CA ARG A 11 6.51 -0.22 -16.87
C ARG A 11 5.25 -0.49 -17.70
N THR A 12 4.87 -1.74 -17.81
CA THR A 12 3.58 -2.12 -18.37
C THR A 12 2.52 -1.65 -17.38
N THR A 13 1.94 -0.48 -17.61
CA THR A 13 0.76 -0.07 -16.87
C THR A 13 -0.36 -1.01 -17.31
N SER A 14 -0.62 -2.06 -16.53
CA SER A 14 -1.88 -2.78 -16.63
C SER A 14 -2.98 -1.76 -16.41
N ALA A 15 -3.73 -1.45 -17.48
CA ALA A 15 -4.88 -0.58 -17.41
C ALA A 15 -5.95 -1.31 -16.58
N ALA A 16 -5.94 -1.08 -15.27
CA ALA A 16 -7.11 -1.33 -14.44
C ALA A 16 -8.32 -0.71 -15.17
N PRO A 17 -9.48 -1.39 -15.20
CA PRO A 17 -10.64 -0.90 -15.93
C PRO A 17 -10.91 0.54 -15.49
N ALA A 18 -11.24 1.41 -16.45
CA ALA A 18 -11.48 2.84 -16.25
C ALA A 18 -12.75 3.09 -15.41
N GLY A 19 -12.81 2.54 -14.20
CA GLY A 19 -13.69 3.01 -13.15
C GLY A 19 -13.34 4.46 -12.87
N GLN A 20 -14.37 5.29 -12.77
CA GLN A 20 -14.25 6.71 -12.51
C GLN A 20 -13.27 6.93 -11.35
N ARG A 21 -12.09 7.50 -11.64
CA ARG A 21 -11.10 7.83 -10.61
C ARG A 21 -11.72 8.90 -9.72
N ARG A 22 -12.29 8.48 -8.59
CA ARG A 22 -12.81 9.40 -7.59
C ARG A 22 -11.67 10.29 -7.15
N ARG A 23 -11.84 11.61 -7.25
CA ARG A 23 -10.95 12.53 -6.54
C ARG A 23 -11.14 12.29 -5.05
N LEU A 24 -10.04 12.11 -4.33
CA LEU A 24 -10.07 12.08 -2.88
C LEU A 24 -10.58 13.43 -2.37
N ALA A 25 -11.56 13.39 -1.47
CA ALA A 25 -12.00 14.57 -0.74
C ALA A 25 -11.00 14.87 0.39
N ALA A 26 -11.07 16.07 0.97
CA ALA A 26 -10.24 16.42 2.11
C ALA A 26 -10.44 15.44 3.29
N ASP A 27 -11.68 15.01 3.53
CA ASP A 27 -12.03 14.08 4.61
C ASP A 27 -11.40 12.68 4.42
N ASP A 28 -11.15 12.25 3.18
CA ASP A 28 -10.45 10.98 2.92
C ASP A 28 -9.00 11.02 3.43
N LEU A 29 -8.41 12.22 3.46
CA LEU A 29 -7.03 12.48 3.87
C LEU A 29 -6.93 13.12 5.25
N ALA A 30 -8.05 13.26 5.99
CA ALA A 30 -8.06 13.85 7.33
C ALA A 30 -7.14 13.09 8.30
N LEU A 31 -7.02 11.77 8.12
CA LEU A 31 -6.02 10.94 8.77
C LEU A 31 -5.45 9.92 7.80
N TYR A 32 -4.14 10.02 7.55
CA TYR A 32 -3.41 9.19 6.60
C TYR A 32 -2.42 8.29 7.33
N LEU A 33 -2.63 6.98 7.25
CA LEU A 33 -1.70 5.99 7.77
C LEU A 33 -0.65 5.61 6.72
N VAL A 34 0.63 5.75 7.05
CA VAL A 34 1.75 5.19 6.30
C VAL A 34 2.37 4.07 7.14
N THR A 35 2.49 2.87 6.58
CA THR A 35 3.03 1.71 7.33
C THR A 35 4.56 1.71 7.31
N ASP A 36 5.17 0.98 8.24
CA ASP A 36 6.58 0.58 8.19
C ASP A 36 6.71 -0.72 9.00
N PRO A 37 7.35 -1.79 8.48
CA PRO A 37 7.42 -3.07 9.18
C PRO A 37 8.08 -2.96 10.57
N ALA A 38 9.15 -2.18 10.69
CA ALA A 38 9.87 -2.02 11.95
C ALA A 38 9.04 -1.22 12.96
N LEU A 39 8.34 -0.17 12.51
CA LEU A 39 7.45 0.63 13.38
C LEU A 39 6.16 -0.12 13.77
N SER A 40 5.72 -1.09 12.95
CA SER A 40 4.57 -1.94 13.26
C SER A 40 4.88 -3.00 14.33
N GLY A 41 6.17 -3.28 14.55
CA GLY A 41 6.66 -4.17 15.61
C GLY A 41 5.99 -5.54 15.62
N ALA A 42 5.84 -6.12 16.81
CA ALA A 42 5.24 -7.44 17.00
C ALA A 42 3.76 -7.54 16.58
N ARG A 43 3.07 -6.40 16.44
CA ARG A 43 1.68 -6.36 15.96
C ARG A 43 1.61 -6.65 14.47
N GLY A 44 2.62 -6.27 13.71
CA GLY A 44 2.66 -6.41 12.26
C GLY A 44 1.73 -5.44 11.53
N ILE A 45 1.97 -5.26 10.23
CA ILE A 45 1.29 -4.25 9.41
C ILE A 45 -0.22 -4.51 9.34
N ALA A 46 -0.64 -5.75 9.09
CA ALA A 46 -2.05 -6.10 8.90
C ALA A 46 -2.91 -5.72 10.12
N ALA A 47 -2.46 -6.03 11.34
CA ALA A 47 -3.21 -5.72 12.55
C ALA A 47 -3.17 -4.22 12.91
N VAL A 48 -2.10 -3.50 12.55
CA VAL A 48 -2.07 -2.03 12.66
C VAL A 48 -3.11 -1.41 11.73
N VAL A 49 -3.18 -1.87 10.47
CA VAL A 49 -4.14 -1.36 9.48
C VAL A 49 -5.57 -1.71 9.87
N ASP A 50 -5.83 -2.93 10.35
CA ASP A 50 -7.15 -3.35 10.82
C ASP A 50 -7.67 -2.43 11.95
N ALA A 51 -6.83 -2.15 12.94
CA ALA A 51 -7.17 -1.25 14.04
C ALA A 51 -7.40 0.19 13.54
N ALA A 52 -6.56 0.67 12.63
CA ALA A 52 -6.66 2.03 12.10
C ALA A 52 -7.94 2.25 11.27
N VAL A 53 -8.28 1.31 10.40
CA VAL A 53 -9.51 1.36 9.59
C VAL A 53 -10.75 1.24 10.48
N SER A 54 -10.70 0.38 11.49
CA SER A 54 -11.77 0.30 12.52
C SER A 54 -11.92 1.60 13.31
N GLY A 55 -10.84 2.38 13.44
CA GLY A 55 -10.84 3.72 14.03
C GLY A 55 -11.21 4.85 13.06
N GLY A 56 -11.53 4.55 11.79
CA GLY A 56 -12.02 5.54 10.82
C GLY A 56 -10.97 6.04 9.81
N VAL A 57 -9.77 5.47 9.76
CA VAL A 57 -8.79 5.80 8.70
C VAL A 57 -9.34 5.41 7.33
N ARG A 58 -9.30 6.35 6.37
CA ARG A 58 -9.78 6.16 4.99
C ARG A 58 -8.67 6.06 3.96
N PHE A 59 -7.44 6.38 4.32
CA PHE A 59 -6.30 6.33 3.42
C PHE A 59 -5.10 5.64 4.08
N VAL A 60 -4.59 4.59 3.44
CA VAL A 60 -3.48 3.76 3.94
C VAL A 60 -2.47 3.58 2.82
N GLN A 61 -1.20 3.84 3.11
CA GLN A 61 -0.09 3.54 2.21
C GLN A 61 0.74 2.41 2.81
N LEU A 62 0.80 1.30 2.08
CA LEU A 62 1.81 0.29 2.33
C LEU A 62 3.18 0.86 1.97
N ARG A 63 4.05 0.92 2.96
CA ARG A 63 5.45 1.26 2.78
C ARG A 63 6.30 0.24 3.52
N ASP A 64 7.17 -0.39 2.75
CA ASP A 64 8.23 -1.27 3.19
C ASP A 64 9.44 -0.94 2.32
N LYS A 65 10.52 -0.46 2.93
CA LYS A 65 11.67 0.09 2.21
C LYS A 65 12.64 -1.01 1.74
N ASP A 66 12.51 -2.19 2.33
CA ASP A 66 13.43 -3.31 2.16
C ASP A 66 12.77 -4.44 1.35
N ALA A 67 11.45 -4.41 1.17
CA ALA A 67 10.70 -5.35 0.32
C ALA A 67 10.97 -5.12 -1.17
N ASP A 68 11.04 -6.23 -1.91
CA ASP A 68 10.99 -6.21 -3.37
C ASP A 68 9.55 -6.08 -3.88
N ASP A 69 9.40 -5.89 -5.19
CA ASP A 69 8.09 -5.68 -5.82
C ASP A 69 7.12 -6.86 -5.57
N ALA A 70 7.61 -8.09 -5.52
CA ALA A 70 6.78 -9.28 -5.31
C ALA A 70 6.25 -9.32 -3.88
N ALA A 71 7.12 -9.07 -2.89
CA ALA A 71 6.75 -8.97 -1.50
C ALA A 71 5.77 -7.81 -1.24
N ILE A 72 5.98 -6.65 -1.88
CA ILE A 72 5.03 -5.53 -1.81
C ILE A 72 3.65 -5.95 -2.33
N VAL A 73 3.58 -6.65 -3.47
CA VAL A 73 2.30 -7.11 -4.03
C VAL A 73 1.62 -8.13 -3.14
N GLU A 74 2.35 -9.09 -2.58
CA GLU A 74 1.80 -10.08 -1.64
C GLU A 74 1.22 -9.40 -0.40
N GLN A 75 1.96 -8.46 0.18
CA GLN A 75 1.50 -7.67 1.32
C GLN A 75 0.24 -6.86 0.96
N LEU A 76 0.20 -6.21 -0.21
CA LEU A 76 -0.98 -5.47 -0.68
C LEU A 76 -2.21 -6.37 -0.83
N VAL A 77 -2.05 -7.58 -1.37
CA VAL A 77 -3.14 -8.54 -1.51
C VAL A 77 -3.68 -8.94 -0.12
N ALA A 78 -2.79 -9.25 0.83
CA ALA A 78 -3.19 -9.55 2.20
C ALA A 78 -3.93 -8.36 2.85
N LEU A 79 -3.41 -7.14 2.68
CA LEU A 79 -4.03 -5.91 3.18
C LEU A 79 -5.40 -5.63 2.54
N SER A 80 -5.56 -5.94 1.25
CA SER A 80 -6.85 -5.76 0.55
C SER A 80 -7.97 -6.59 1.20
N ALA A 81 -7.65 -7.80 1.65
CA ALA A 81 -8.61 -8.65 2.37
C ALA A 81 -8.95 -8.08 3.75
N VAL A 82 -7.98 -7.49 4.45
CA VAL A 82 -8.20 -6.82 5.74
C VAL A 82 -9.15 -5.63 5.59
N ILE A 83 -9.01 -4.82 4.54
CA ILE A 83 -9.80 -3.58 4.41
C ILE A 83 -11.10 -3.74 3.60
N ALA A 84 -11.37 -4.93 3.06
CA ALA A 84 -12.50 -5.19 2.18
C ALA A 84 -13.84 -4.74 2.80
N GLY A 85 -14.57 -3.89 2.07
CA GLY A 85 -15.89 -3.37 2.48
C GLY A 85 -15.85 -2.30 3.57
N ARG A 86 -14.66 -1.84 3.99
CA ARG A 86 -14.51 -0.85 5.07
C ARG A 86 -13.92 0.48 4.61
N ALA A 87 -13.28 0.52 3.44
CA ALA A 87 -12.66 1.70 2.84
C ALA A 87 -13.22 1.98 1.43
#